data_AF-A0A528TG25-F1
#
_entry.id   AF-A0A528TG25-F1
#
_cell.length_a   1.000
_cell.length_b   1.000
_cell.length_c   1.000
_cell.angle_alpha   90.00
_cell.angle_beta   90.00
_cell.angle_gamma   90.00
#
_symmetry.space_group_name_H-M   'P 1'
#
loop_
_entity.id
_entity.type
_entity.pdbx_description
1 polymer ?
#
loop_
_entity_poly.entity_id
_entity_poly.type
_entity_poly.pdbx_seq_one_letter_code
_entity_poly.pdbx_strand_id
1 'polypeptide(L)'
;VQSGKPVGVFRTHKDAPRVLIANSNIVPHWATWEKFNELDRKGLMMYGQMTAGSWIYIGTQGIVQGTYETFVEVASAQAEVDRVRIAFDGEAG
;
A
#
# COMPACT_ATOMS: atom_id res chain seq x y z
N VAL A 1 -6.75 4.06 17.73
CA VAL A 1 -7.72 4.51 16.71
C VAL A 1 -8.20 3.30 15.95
N GLN A 2 -9.51 3.09 15.88
CA GLN A 2 -10.12 1.97 15.16
C GLN A 2 -10.91 2.54 13.98
N SER A 3 -10.52 2.19 12.75
CA SER A 3 -11.09 2.70 11.49
C SER A 3 -11.41 4.20 11.56
N GLY A 4 -10.39 5.01 11.84
CA GLY A 4 -10.52 6.48 11.92
C GLY A 4 -11.13 7.04 13.20
N LYS A 5 -11.68 6.21 14.09
CA LYS A 5 -12.34 6.65 15.33
C LYS A 5 -11.44 6.52 16.57
N PRO A 6 -11.36 7.54 17.45
CA PRO A 6 -10.70 7.40 18.75
C PRO A 6 -11.58 6.59 19.72
N VAL A 7 -11.20 5.35 20.00
CA VAL A 7 -12.03 4.40 20.77
C VAL A 7 -11.56 4.16 22.21
N GLY A 8 -10.35 4.60 22.57
CA GLY A 8 -9.84 4.41 23.93
C GLY A 8 -8.45 4.99 24.14
N VAL A 9 -8.14 5.27 25.40
CA VAL A 9 -6.84 5.75 25.89
C VAL A 9 -6.44 4.89 27.08
N PHE A 10 -5.25 4.31 27.05
CA PHE A 10 -4.75 3.41 28.08
C PHE A 10 -3.37 3.86 28.53
N ARG A 11 -3.09 3.72 29.84
CA ARG A 11 -1.76 3.99 30.39
C ARG A 11 -0.79 2.91 29.94
N THR A 12 0.32 3.32 29.35
CA THR A 12 1.43 2.44 28.95
C THR A 12 2.74 2.92 29.60
N HIS A 13 3.86 2.90 28.88
CA HIS A 13 5.17 3.37 29.34
C HIS A 13 5.74 4.43 28.39
N LYS A 14 6.83 5.10 28.78
CA LYS A 14 7.42 6.23 28.04
C LYS A 14 7.81 5.89 26.59
N ASP A 15 8.35 4.70 26.36
CA ASP A 15 8.87 4.27 25.05
C ASP A 15 7.81 3.58 24.17
N ALA A 16 6.57 3.46 24.63
CA ALA A 16 5.49 2.86 23.85
C ALA A 16 5.04 3.79 22.70
N PRO A 17 4.51 3.26 21.59
CA PRO A 17 3.84 4.07 20.58
C PRO A 17 2.78 4.97 21.21
N ARG A 18 2.72 6.25 20.79
CA ARG A 18 1.73 7.21 21.29
C ARG A 18 0.34 6.93 20.74
N VAL A 19 0.27 6.42 19.51
CA VAL A 19 -0.98 6.06 18.83
C VAL A 19 -0.82 4.69 18.20
N LEU A 20 -1.75 3.79 18.50
CA LEU A 20 -1.95 2.55 17.77
C LEU A 20 -3.16 2.70 16.86
N ILE A 21 -3.03 2.30 15.59
CA ILE A 21 -4.06 2.45 14.56
C ILE A 21 -4.32 1.10 13.91
N ALA A 22 -5.60 0.72 13.82
CA ALA A 22 -6.07 -0.43 13.06
C ALA A 22 -7.25 0.01 12.20
N ASN A 23 -7.08 0.00 10.88
CA ASN A 23 -8.07 0.51 9.93
C ASN A 23 -8.46 -0.59 8.95
N SER A 24 -9.75 -0.63 8.60
CA SER A 24 -10.29 -1.45 7.50
C SER A 24 -10.10 -2.97 7.63
N ASN A 25 -9.68 -3.47 8.79
CA ASN A 25 -9.55 -4.89 9.04
C ASN A 25 -10.94 -5.54 9.16
N ILE A 26 -11.19 -6.58 8.35
CA ILE A 26 -12.39 -7.42 8.38
C ILE A 26 -11.94 -8.88 8.42
N VAL A 27 -12.63 -9.72 9.19
CA VAL A 27 -12.35 -11.16 9.23
C VAL A 27 -12.48 -11.73 7.79
N PRO A 28 -11.54 -12.59 7.32
CA PRO A 28 -11.40 -12.90 5.90
C PRO A 28 -12.66 -13.35 5.18
N HIS A 29 -13.51 -14.15 5.85
CA HIS A 29 -14.78 -14.62 5.29
C HIS A 29 -15.72 -13.48 4.84
N TRP A 30 -15.62 -12.30 5.46
CA TRP A 30 -16.42 -11.12 5.13
C TRP A 30 -15.60 -9.97 4.52
N ALA A 31 -14.34 -10.21 4.14
CA ALA A 31 -13.46 -9.17 3.61
C ALA A 31 -13.78 -8.82 2.15
N THR A 32 -15.02 -8.36 1.91
CA THR A 32 -15.52 -7.93 0.60
C THR A 32 -15.93 -6.47 0.63
N TRP A 33 -16.01 -5.86 -0.56
CA TRP A 33 -16.46 -4.47 -0.69
C TRP A 33 -17.92 -4.29 -0.27
N GLU A 34 -18.79 -5.29 -0.49
CA GLU A 34 -20.19 -5.24 -0.07
C GLU A 34 -20.31 -5.12 1.46
N LYS A 35 -19.55 -5.96 2.20
CA LYS A 35 -19.52 -5.86 3.66
C LYS A 35 -18.91 -4.55 4.13
N PHE A 36 -17.80 -4.14 3.52
CA PHE A 36 -17.17 -2.85 3.83
C PHE A 36 -18.18 -1.70 3.71
N ASN A 37 -18.88 -1.62 2.57
CA ASN A 37 -19.86 -0.58 2.28
C ASN A 37 -21.09 -0.68 3.20
N GLU A 38 -21.49 -1.88 3.61
CA GLU A 38 -22.54 -2.07 4.61
C GLU A 38 -22.15 -1.46 5.97
N LEU A 39 -20.91 -1.69 6.41
CA LEU A 39 -20.39 -1.16 7.68
C LEU A 39 -20.15 0.35 7.60
N ASP A 40 -19.65 0.86 6.48
CA ASP A 40 -19.44 2.29 6.22
C ASP A 40 -20.76 3.07 6.29
N ARG A 41 -21.82 2.58 5.63
CA ARG A 41 -23.17 3.17 5.74
C ARG A 41 -23.72 3.19 7.16
N LYS A 42 -23.26 2.29 8.03
CA LYS A 42 -23.61 2.25 9.45
C LYS A 42 -22.70 3.15 10.31
N GLY A 43 -21.72 3.82 9.72
CA GLY A 43 -20.71 4.61 10.43
C GLY A 43 -19.72 3.77 11.24
N LEU A 44 -19.56 2.49 10.88
CA LEU A 44 -18.72 1.51 11.59
C LEU A 44 -17.40 1.21 10.87
N MET A 45 -17.17 1.82 9.70
CA MET A 45 -15.99 1.56 8.90
C MET A 45 -15.46 2.84 8.26
N MET A 46 -14.16 2.82 7.97
CA MET A 46 -13.45 3.85 7.21
C MET A 46 -12.41 3.13 6.34
N TYR A 47 -12.19 3.60 5.12
CA TYR A 47 -11.11 3.11 4.25
C TYR A 47 -9.80 3.83 4.60
N GLY A 48 -8.84 3.10 5.18
CA GLY A 48 -7.57 3.69 5.61
C GLY A 48 -6.53 3.87 4.52
N GLN A 49 -6.70 3.20 3.37
CA GLN A 49 -5.63 3.05 2.37
C GLN A 49 -4.30 2.65 3.08
N MET A 50 -3.15 3.11 2.61
CA MET A 50 -1.86 2.89 3.27
C MET A 50 -1.48 4.08 4.15
N THR A 51 -1.40 5.28 3.57
CA THR A 51 -0.86 6.48 4.25
C THR A 51 -1.92 7.49 4.66
N ALA A 52 -3.14 7.38 4.13
CA ALA A 52 -4.26 8.26 4.48
C ALA A 52 -4.70 8.05 5.94
N GLY A 53 -5.00 6.81 6.33
CA GLY A 53 -5.46 6.46 7.67
C GLY A 53 -4.35 6.38 8.72
N SER A 54 -3.09 6.46 8.32
CA SER A 54 -1.90 6.45 9.19
C SER A 54 -1.19 7.81 9.28
N TRP A 55 -1.73 8.83 8.63
CA TRP A 55 -1.33 10.24 8.74
C TRP A 55 0.11 10.53 8.29
N ILE A 56 0.53 9.91 7.19
CA ILE A 56 1.87 10.12 6.62
C ILE A 56 1.85 10.30 5.10
N TYR A 57 0.70 10.68 4.54
CA TYR A 57 0.60 11.02 3.12
C TYR A 57 1.30 12.35 2.82
N ILE A 58 2.21 12.34 1.85
CA ILE A 58 3.02 13.51 1.45
C ILE A 58 2.75 13.93 0.00
N GLY A 59 1.55 13.66 -0.51
CA GLY A 59 1.20 13.93 -1.91
C GLY A 59 1.81 12.90 -2.88
N THR A 60 1.83 13.26 -4.16
CA THR A 60 2.40 12.42 -5.23
C THR A 60 3.89 12.15 -5.05
N GLN A 61 4.61 12.99 -4.30
CA GLN A 61 6.01 12.78 -3.95
C GLN A 61 6.23 11.46 -3.19
N GLY A 62 5.22 10.98 -2.44
CA GLY A 62 5.32 9.72 -1.70
C GLY A 62 5.47 8.47 -2.57
N ILE A 63 5.14 8.54 -3.86
CA ILE A 63 5.25 7.40 -4.79
C ILE A 63 6.21 7.66 -5.96
N VAL A 64 6.53 8.93 -6.26
CA VAL A 64 7.25 9.30 -7.49
C VAL A 64 8.58 8.57 -7.65
N GLN A 65 9.37 8.40 -6.58
CA GLN A 65 10.63 7.67 -6.64
C GLN A 65 10.38 6.19 -6.96
N GLY A 66 9.44 5.54 -6.27
CA GLY A 66 9.11 4.14 -6.54
C GLY A 66 8.65 3.92 -7.98
N THR A 67 7.80 4.80 -8.50
CA THR A 67 7.37 4.76 -9.91
C THR A 67 8.53 4.95 -10.87
N TYR A 68 9.42 5.92 -10.61
CA TYR A 68 10.62 6.15 -11.42
C TYR A 68 11.53 4.91 -11.44
N GLU A 69 11.87 4.36 -10.28
CA GLU A 69 12.74 3.18 -10.18
C GLU A 69 12.11 1.95 -10.86
N THR A 70 10.80 1.75 -10.76
CA THR A 70 10.12 0.69 -11.53
C THR A 70 10.30 0.86 -13.03
N PHE A 71 10.17 2.07 -13.57
CA PHE A 71 10.38 2.30 -15.00
C PHE A 71 11.84 2.09 -15.41
N VAL A 72 12.79 2.53 -14.60
CA VAL A 72 14.23 2.29 -14.83
C VAL A 72 14.53 0.79 -14.87
N GLU A 73 13.99 0.03 -13.94
CA GLU A 73 14.20 -1.41 -13.85
C GLU A 73 13.59 -2.14 -15.05
N VAL A 74 12.35 -1.82 -15.42
CA VAL A 74 11.68 -2.41 -16.60
C VAL A 74 12.46 -2.10 -17.89
N ALA A 75 12.94 -0.87 -18.05
CA ALA A 75 13.75 -0.49 -19.20
C ALA A 75 15.08 -1.26 -19.25
N SER A 76 15.74 -1.43 -18.09
CA SER A 76 16.99 -2.17 -17.98
C SER A 76 16.81 -3.65 -18.30
N ALA A 77 15.77 -4.27 -17.75
CA ALA A 77 15.43 -5.66 -18.02
C ALA A 77 15.08 -5.89 -19.50
N GLN A 78 14.34 -4.97 -20.13
CA GLN A 78 14.03 -5.06 -21.56
C GLN A 78 15.30 -4.96 -22.42
N ALA A 79 16.20 -4.03 -22.10
CA ALA A 79 17.46 -3.88 -22.82
C ALA A 79 18.34 -5.14 -22.73
N GLU A 80 18.31 -5.85 -21.59
CA GLU A 80 18.99 -7.13 -21.44
C GLU A 80 18.37 -8.22 -22.34
N VAL A 81 17.04 -8.33 -22.37
CA VAL A 81 16.33 -9.26 -23.25
C VAL A 81 16.68 -9.02 -24.72
N ASP A 82 16.67 -7.75 -25.15
CA ASP A 82 16.98 -7.39 -26.54
C ASP A 82 18.42 -7.73 -26.90
N ARG A 83 19.36 -7.50 -25.98
CA ARG A 83 20.78 -7.86 -26.15
C ARG A 83 20.97 -9.36 -26.32
N VAL A 84 20.30 -10.16 -25.49
CA VAL A 84 20.36 -11.62 -25.56
C VAL A 84 19.77 -12.10 -26.89
N ARG A 85 18.63 -11.54 -27.31
CA ARG A 85 18.01 -11.88 -28.58
C ARG A 85 18.92 -11.61 -29.78
N ILE A 86 19.55 -10.43 -29.82
CA ILE A 86 20.50 -10.07 -30.89
C ILE A 86 21.68 -11.05 -30.92
N ALA A 87 22.19 -11.47 -29.77
CA ALA A 87 23.28 -12.44 -29.70
C ALA A 87 22.91 -13.81 -30.30
N PHE A 88 21.67 -14.27 -30.09
CA PHE A 88 21.20 -15.54 -30.65
C PHE A 88 20.81 -15.45 -32.13
N ASP A 89 20.15 -14.36 -32.56
CA ASP A 89 19.71 -14.17 -33.94
C ASP A 89 20.89 -13.83 -34.88
N GLY A 90 22.00 -13.29 -34.35
CA GLY A 90 23.20 -12.90 -35.11
C GLY A 90 24.19 -14.02 -35.43
N GLU A 91 24.11 -15.18 -34.76
CA GLU A 91 24.97 -16.35 -35.04
C GLU A 91 24.38 -17.33 -36.09
N ALA A 92 23.15 -17.08 -36.56
CA ALA A 92 22.45 -17.92 -37.54
C ALA A 92 22.63 -17.49 -39.01
N GLY A 93 23.55 -16.56 -39.31
CA GLY A 93 23.81 -15.99 -40.64
C GLY A 93 25.18 -16.32 -41.21
#